data_AF-A0AAV4BUY7-F1
#
_entry.id   AF-A0AAV4BUY7-F1
#
_cell.length_a   1.000
_cell.length_b   1.000
_cell.length_c   1.000
_cell.angle_alpha   90.00
_cell.angle_beta   90.00
_cell.angle_gamma   90.00
#
_symmetry.space_group_name_H-M   'P 1'
#
loop_
_entity.id
_entity.type
_entity.pdbx_description
1 polymer ?
#
loop_
_entity_poly.entity_id
_entity_poly.type
_entity_poly.pdbx_seq_one_letter_code
_entity_poly.pdbx_strand_id
1 'polypeptide(L)'
;MAPLRISFLIRSVHDLLPSNTNLIQWGKKDDPTCPLCQGRQTTEHLLSWCKEVLSQGQYTRGHNRVLQELASVISTAKGEVHPSSTSSAVFTTEGGVKKWHGGSITINTHRKGLLDSCNDWVVSADLPEWESHPDVIRKTALRPDIVIHSASTQQITNYHGGTNCN
;
A
#
# COMPACT_ATOMS: atom_id res chain seq x y z
N MET A 1 0.24 12.11 -8.81
CA MET A 1 1.41 11.18 -8.78
C MET A 1 2.63 11.93 -9.27
N ALA A 2 3.77 11.85 -8.59
CA ALA A 2 4.99 12.50 -9.05
C ALA A 2 5.42 11.92 -10.43
N PRO A 3 5.81 12.74 -11.43
CA PRO A 3 6.14 12.31 -12.79
C PRO A 3 7.17 11.17 -12.87
N LEU A 4 8.10 11.14 -11.92
CA LEU A 4 9.16 10.13 -11.83
C LEU A 4 8.64 8.72 -11.54
N ARG A 5 7.53 8.57 -10.80
CA ARG A 5 6.96 7.26 -10.45
C ARG A 5 6.34 6.58 -11.67
N ILE A 6 5.61 7.35 -12.48
CA ILE A 6 4.98 6.86 -13.71
C ILE A 6 6.06 6.49 -14.72
N SER A 7 7.08 7.34 -14.88
CA SER A 7 8.22 7.03 -15.74
C SER A 7 8.95 5.76 -15.32
N PHE A 8 9.13 5.53 -14.01
CA PHE A 8 9.77 4.32 -13.51
C PHE A 8 8.96 3.08 -13.88
N LEU A 9 7.65 3.08 -13.61
CA LEU A 9 6.76 1.95 -13.90
C LEU A 9 6.74 1.59 -15.38
N ILE A 10 6.59 2.59 -16.26
CA ILE A 10 6.60 2.35 -17.72
C ILE A 10 7.93 1.71 -18.13
N ARG A 11 9.05 2.24 -17.64
CA ARG A 11 10.38 1.72 -17.99
C ARG A 11 10.67 0.36 -17.38
N SER A 12 10.16 0.05 -16.18
CA SER A 12 10.35 -1.26 -15.55
C SER A 12 9.60 -2.36 -16.32
N VAL A 13 8.38 -2.07 -16.77
CA VAL A 13 7.55 -3.03 -17.52
C VAL A 13 8.14 -3.33 -18.89
N HIS A 14 8.77 -2.35 -19.54
CA HIS A 14 9.34 -2.50 -20.88
C HIS A 14 10.85 -2.82 -20.89
N ASP A 15 11.44 -3.19 -19.75
CA ASP A 15 12.89 -3.46 -19.63
C ASP A 15 13.76 -2.30 -20.15
N LEU A 16 13.34 -1.05 -19.88
CA LEU A 16 14.03 0.18 -20.27
C LEU A 16 14.74 0.86 -19.09
N LEU A 17 14.87 0.17 -17.96
CA LEU A 17 15.65 0.66 -16.84
C LEU A 17 17.15 0.52 -17.13
N PRO A 18 18.01 1.37 -16.54
CA PRO A 18 19.45 1.35 -16.76
C PRO A 18 20.13 0.18 -16.02
N SER A 19 19.77 -1.06 -16.35
CA SER A 19 20.51 -2.27 -15.95
C SER A 19 21.83 -2.35 -16.72
N ASN A 20 22.88 -2.99 -16.18
CA ASN A 20 24.14 -3.10 -16.92
C ASN A 20 23.97 -3.85 -18.25
N THR A 21 23.02 -4.77 -18.35
CA THR A 21 22.67 -5.42 -19.62
C THR A 21 22.14 -4.41 -20.64
N ASN A 22 21.24 -3.51 -20.24
CA ASN A 22 20.70 -2.47 -21.13
C ASN A 22 21.73 -1.38 -21.43
N LEU A 23 22.61 -1.05 -20.47
CA LEU A 23 23.70 -0.11 -20.69
C LEU A 23 24.68 -0.59 -21.76
N ILE A 24 24.93 -1.90 -21.86
CA ILE A 24 25.70 -2.47 -22.98
C ILE A 24 24.97 -2.32 -24.30
N GLN A 25 23.68 -2.63 -24.35
CA GLN A 25 22.89 -2.47 -25.56
C GLN A 25 22.87 -1.01 -26.04
N TRP A 26 22.93 -0.05 -25.11
CA TRP A 26 23.00 1.38 -25.41
C TRP A 26 24.43 1.89 -25.66
N GLY A 27 25.45 1.02 -25.65
CA GLY A 27 26.85 1.39 -25.86
C GLY A 27 27.44 2.28 -24.76
N LYS A 28 26.91 2.20 -23.53
CA LYS A 28 27.35 3.01 -22.37
C LYS A 28 28.23 2.25 -21.39
N LYS A 29 28.29 0.92 -21.51
CA LYS A 29 29.10 0.05 -20.66
C LYS A 29 29.55 -1.15 -21.49
N ASP A 30 30.66 -1.79 -21.10
CA ASP A 30 31.19 -2.96 -21.80
C ASP A 30 30.87 -4.29 -21.08
N ASP A 31 30.54 -4.24 -19.78
CA ASP A 31 30.37 -5.41 -18.92
C ASP A 31 28.99 -5.49 -18.24
N PRO A 32 28.21 -6.59 -18.41
CA PRO A 32 26.87 -6.71 -17.84
C PRO A 32 26.88 -7.19 -16.39
N THR A 33 28.05 -7.40 -15.78
CA THR A 33 28.15 -7.95 -14.43
C THR A 33 27.51 -7.05 -13.36
N CYS A 34 26.88 -7.68 -12.39
CA CYS A 34 26.36 -7.04 -11.18
C CYS A 34 27.54 -6.74 -10.25
N PRO A 35 27.68 -5.50 -9.73
CA PRO A 35 28.78 -5.15 -8.85
C PRO A 35 28.75 -5.87 -7.51
N LEU A 36 27.59 -6.42 -7.12
CA LEU A 36 27.41 -7.13 -5.85
C LEU A 36 27.69 -8.61 -6.01
N CYS A 37 26.96 -9.31 -6.87
CA CYS A 37 27.02 -10.77 -6.98
C CYS A 37 27.85 -11.28 -8.16
N GLN A 38 28.44 -10.39 -8.98
CA GLN A 38 29.21 -10.71 -10.19
C GLN A 38 28.45 -11.49 -11.28
N GLY A 39 27.15 -11.74 -11.10
CA GLY A 39 26.29 -12.36 -12.11
C GLY A 39 25.82 -11.36 -13.17
N ARG A 40 25.16 -11.82 -14.22
CA ARG A 40 24.58 -10.93 -15.25
C ARG A 40 23.47 -10.06 -14.65
N GLN A 41 23.61 -8.73 -14.74
CA GLN A 41 22.66 -7.77 -14.20
C GLN A 41 21.59 -7.37 -15.23
N THR A 42 20.49 -8.11 -15.25
CA THR A 42 19.24 -7.73 -15.93
C THR A 42 18.39 -6.81 -15.04
N THR A 43 17.30 -6.27 -15.57
CA THR A 43 16.33 -5.50 -14.77
C THR A 43 15.63 -6.36 -13.73
N GLU A 44 15.22 -7.57 -14.09
CA GLU A 44 14.69 -8.56 -13.13
C GLU A 44 15.72 -8.84 -12.02
N HIS A 45 16.97 -9.11 -12.38
CA HIS A 45 18.04 -9.32 -11.40
C HIS A 45 18.16 -8.15 -10.41
N LEU A 46 18.13 -6.92 -10.92
CA LEU A 46 18.27 -5.71 -10.11
C LEU A 46 17.05 -5.48 -9.20
N LEU A 47 15.84 -5.79 -9.67
CA LEU A 47 14.60 -5.54 -8.93
C LEU A 47 14.22 -6.65 -7.96
N SER A 48 14.53 -7.92 -8.24
CA SER A 48 14.01 -9.05 -7.45
C SER A 48 15.03 -10.14 -7.08
N TRP A 49 16.07 -10.37 -7.89
CA TRP A 49 16.84 -11.64 -7.83
C TRP A 49 18.34 -11.50 -7.54
N CYS A 50 18.83 -10.38 -7.02
CA CYS A 50 20.24 -10.33 -6.68
C CYS A 50 20.54 -11.20 -5.45
N LYS A 51 21.28 -12.30 -5.63
CA LYS A 51 21.60 -13.27 -4.57
C LYS A 51 22.27 -12.65 -3.35
N GLU A 52 23.18 -11.70 -3.56
CA GLU A 52 23.86 -10.99 -2.48
C GLU A 52 22.92 -10.02 -1.75
N VAL A 53 22.04 -9.33 -2.48
CA VAL A 53 21.02 -8.44 -1.87
C VAL A 53 20.02 -9.27 -1.05
N LEU A 54 19.67 -10.45 -1.56
CA LEU A 54 18.80 -11.41 -0.89
C LEU A 54 19.47 -12.00 0.36
N SER A 55 20.72 -12.46 0.28
CA SER A 55 21.45 -13.03 1.41
C SER A 55 21.70 -12.00 2.53
N GLN A 56 21.92 -10.74 2.15
CA GLN A 56 22.07 -9.61 3.08
C GLN A 56 20.74 -9.14 3.69
N GLY A 57 19.59 -9.73 3.30
CA GLY A 57 18.27 -9.40 3.82
C GLY A 57 17.79 -7.99 3.45
N GLN A 58 18.34 -7.39 2.40
CA GLN A 58 18.03 -6.00 2.02
C GLN A 58 16.58 -5.85 1.53
N TYR A 59 16.05 -6.86 0.82
CA TYR A 59 14.63 -6.90 0.43
C TYR A 59 13.72 -6.97 1.67
N THR A 60 14.05 -7.81 2.65
CA THR A 60 13.34 -7.88 3.92
C THR A 60 13.36 -6.55 4.67
N ARG A 61 14.51 -5.86 4.69
CA ARG A 61 14.61 -4.51 5.30
C ARG A 61 13.72 -3.49 4.59
N GLY A 62 13.72 -3.48 3.27
CA GLY A 62 12.86 -2.61 2.47
C GLY A 62 11.37 -2.89 2.73
N HIS A 63 11.00 -4.17 2.73
CA HIS A 63 9.65 -4.62 3.07
C HIS A 63 9.23 -4.18 4.46
N ASN A 64 10.03 -4.49 5.48
CA ASN A 64 9.77 -4.12 6.86
C ASN A 64 9.66 -2.61 7.04
N ARG A 65 10.48 -1.82 6.32
CA ARG A 65 10.38 -0.37 6.36
C ARG A 65 9.05 0.13 5.81
N VAL A 66 8.57 -0.42 4.69
CA VAL A 66 7.25 -0.05 4.13
C VAL A 66 6.14 -0.42 5.10
N LEU A 67 6.18 -1.61 5.71
CA LEU A 67 5.19 -2.03 6.70
C LEU A 67 5.18 -1.13 7.94
N GLN A 68 6.36 -0.74 8.45
CA GLN A 68 6.49 0.21 9.57
C GLN A 68 5.83 1.55 9.26
N GLU A 69 6.11 2.12 8.09
CA GLU A 69 5.55 3.42 7.68
C GLU A 69 4.02 3.32 7.50
N LEU A 70 3.52 2.27 6.86
CA LEU A 70 2.08 2.05 6.70
C LEU A 70 1.39 1.90 8.06
N ALA A 71 1.92 1.06 8.95
CA ALA A 71 1.35 0.85 10.27
C ALA A 71 1.33 2.15 11.10
N SER A 72 2.39 2.97 11.01
CA SER A 72 2.48 4.28 11.65
C SER A 72 1.42 5.26 11.16
N VAL A 73 1.26 5.39 9.84
CA VAL A 73 0.27 6.29 9.22
C VAL A 73 -1.14 5.87 9.61
N ILE A 74 -1.45 4.58 9.52
CA ILE A 74 -2.79 4.05 9.88
C ILE A 74 -3.06 4.29 11.37
N SER A 75 -2.08 4.04 12.24
CA SER A 75 -2.24 4.25 13.68
C SER A 75 -2.47 5.72 14.04
N THR A 76 -1.85 6.64 13.30
CA THR A 76 -2.05 8.09 13.47
C THR A 76 -3.45 8.51 13.03
N ALA A 77 -3.95 7.96 11.91
CA ALA A 77 -5.29 8.24 11.41
C ALA A 77 -6.41 7.81 12.38
N LYS A 78 -6.14 6.90 13.34
CA LYS A 78 -7.10 6.50 14.38
C LYS A 78 -7.64 7.66 15.21
N GLY A 79 -6.84 8.70 15.42
CA GLY A 79 -7.22 9.88 16.22
C GLY A 79 -7.86 11.01 15.42
N GLU A 80 -7.82 10.93 14.09
CA GLU A 80 -8.36 11.98 13.22
C GLU A 80 -9.87 11.77 13.05
N VAL A 81 -10.64 12.31 13.98
CA VAL A 81 -12.10 12.43 13.83
C VAL A 81 -12.34 13.42 12.69
N HIS A 82 -12.65 12.91 11.50
CA HIS A 82 -13.19 13.76 10.45
C HIS A 82 -14.59 14.21 10.89
N PRO A 83 -14.86 15.53 10.99
CA PRO A 83 -16.21 15.98 11.26
C PRO A 83 -17.11 15.48 10.14
N SER A 84 -18.21 14.81 10.51
CA SER A 84 -19.20 14.32 9.57
C SER A 84 -19.75 15.51 8.78
N SER A 85 -19.28 15.70 7.54
CA SER A 85 -19.78 16.77 6.68
C SER A 85 -21.12 16.33 6.10
N THR A 86 -22.20 16.69 6.78
CA THR A 86 -23.54 16.58 6.18
C THR A 86 -23.64 17.66 5.12
N SER A 87 -23.57 17.28 3.84
CA SER A 87 -23.78 18.22 2.73
C SER A 87 -25.23 18.11 2.25
N SER A 88 -25.88 19.27 2.12
CA SER A 88 -27.19 19.36 1.48
C SER A 88 -26.97 19.71 0.01
N ALA A 89 -27.50 18.89 -0.89
CA ALA A 89 -27.56 19.24 -2.30
C ALA A 89 -28.90 19.96 -2.55
N VAL A 90 -28.83 21.27 -2.82
CA VAL A 90 -30.00 22.05 -3.22
C VAL A 90 -30.11 22.03 -4.73
N PHE A 91 -31.11 21.31 -5.25
CA PHE A 91 -31.45 21.34 -6.66
C PHE A 91 -32.18 22.63 -6.99
N THR A 92 -31.76 23.32 -8.05
CA THR A 92 -32.40 24.55 -8.53
C THR A 92 -32.87 24.30 -9.96
N THR A 93 -34.05 24.82 -10.32
CA THR A 93 -34.50 24.77 -11.72
C THR A 93 -33.61 25.66 -12.58
N GLU A 94 -33.50 25.32 -13.87
CA GLU A 94 -32.88 26.19 -14.87
C GLU A 94 -33.42 27.62 -14.76
N GLY A 95 -32.51 28.59 -14.70
CA GLY A 95 -32.84 30.02 -14.50
C GLY A 95 -32.94 30.50 -13.05
N GLY A 96 -32.83 29.65 -12.01
CA GLY A 96 -32.62 30.08 -10.62
C GLY A 96 -33.84 30.68 -9.89
N VAL A 97 -34.97 30.86 -10.58
CA VAL A 97 -36.09 31.68 -10.08
C VAL A 97 -37.01 30.94 -9.12
N LYS A 98 -36.99 29.60 -9.09
CA LYS A 98 -37.94 28.79 -8.31
C LYS A 98 -37.22 27.65 -7.57
N LYS A 99 -37.55 27.48 -6.30
CA LYS A 99 -37.14 26.33 -5.48
C LYS A 99 -37.82 25.06 -5.98
N TRP A 100 -37.05 23.98 -6.18
CA TRP A 100 -37.55 22.68 -6.60
C TRP A 100 -38.58 22.15 -5.58
N HIS A 101 -39.65 21.50 -6.04
CA HIS A 101 -40.74 21.01 -5.17
C HIS A 101 -40.34 19.74 -4.41
N GLY A 102 -39.37 18.99 -4.93
CA GLY A 102 -38.66 17.97 -4.17
C GLY A 102 -37.75 18.65 -3.16
N GLY A 103 -37.96 18.39 -1.87
CA GLY A 103 -37.16 18.97 -0.80
C GLY A 103 -35.66 18.69 -0.94
N SER A 104 -34.85 19.46 -0.22
CA SER A 104 -33.41 19.21 -0.12
C SER A 104 -33.15 17.77 0.26
N ILE A 105 -32.36 17.06 -0.55
CA ILE A 105 -31.94 15.70 -0.20
C ILE A 105 -30.74 15.83 0.72
N THR A 106 -30.87 15.32 1.94
CA THR A 106 -29.73 15.15 2.84
C THR A 106 -28.89 14.01 2.29
N ILE A 107 -27.76 14.34 1.67
CA ILE A 107 -26.81 13.33 1.21
C ILE A 107 -25.89 13.03 2.39
N ASN A 108 -26.12 11.90 3.05
CA ASN A 108 -25.15 11.40 4.01
C ASN A 108 -23.96 10.85 3.23
N THR A 109 -22.96 11.69 2.98
CA THR A 109 -21.72 11.35 2.28
C THR A 109 -20.83 10.44 3.11
N HIS A 110 -21.11 10.27 4.41
CA HIS A 110 -20.37 9.35 5.26
C HIS A 110 -20.89 7.93 5.09
N ARG A 111 -20.27 7.18 4.16
CA ARG A 111 -20.33 5.72 4.27
C ARG A 111 -19.61 5.35 5.55
N LYS A 112 -20.33 4.80 6.52
CA LYS A 112 -19.72 4.22 7.74
C LYS A 112 -18.61 3.26 7.31
N GLY A 113 -17.38 3.57 7.68
CA GLY A 113 -16.23 2.70 7.45
C GLY A 113 -16.38 1.40 8.23
N LEU A 114 -15.64 0.36 7.82
CA LEU A 114 -15.69 -0.95 8.46
C LEU A 114 -15.38 -0.90 9.97
N LEU A 115 -14.55 0.05 10.40
CA LEU A 115 -14.11 0.22 11.79
C LEU A 115 -14.67 1.48 12.46
N ASP A 116 -15.65 2.14 11.84
CA ASP A 116 -16.21 3.43 12.29
C ASP A 116 -16.94 3.33 13.65
N SER A 117 -17.38 2.12 14.02
CA SER A 117 -17.97 1.82 15.33
C SER A 117 -16.97 1.33 16.38
N CYS A 118 -15.69 1.20 16.03
CA CYS A 118 -14.65 0.65 16.90
C CYS A 118 -13.75 1.78 17.42
N ASN A 119 -13.65 1.95 18.74
CA ASN A 119 -12.70 2.92 19.34
C ASN A 119 -11.38 2.26 19.74
N ASP A 120 -11.35 0.94 19.82
CA ASP A 120 -10.27 0.12 20.37
C ASP A 120 -9.45 -0.60 19.30
N TRP A 121 -9.64 -0.30 18.00
CA TRP A 121 -8.94 -1.04 16.96
C TRP A 121 -7.42 -0.81 17.03
N VAL A 122 -6.65 -1.89 16.84
CA VAL A 122 -5.19 -1.91 16.89
C VAL A 122 -4.67 -2.34 15.54
N VAL A 123 -3.61 -1.67 15.08
CA VAL A 123 -2.86 -2.04 13.88
C VAL A 123 -1.68 -2.90 14.30
N SER A 124 -1.43 -3.96 13.56
CA SER A 124 -0.24 -4.78 13.69
C SER A 124 0.26 -5.16 12.30
N ALA A 125 1.56 -5.36 12.16
CA ALA A 125 2.19 -5.67 10.87
C ALA A 125 3.19 -6.81 11.02
N ASP A 126 3.42 -7.57 9.94
CA ASP A 126 4.38 -8.69 9.92
C ASP A 126 5.84 -8.20 9.99
N LEU A 127 6.22 -7.80 11.20
CA LEU A 127 7.54 -7.30 11.57
C LEU A 127 8.18 -8.26 12.58
N PRO A 128 9.53 -8.32 12.65
CA PRO A 128 10.22 -9.23 13.58
C PRO A 128 9.95 -8.93 15.06
N GLU A 129 9.53 -7.71 15.38
CA GLU A 129 9.12 -7.29 16.73
C GLU A 129 7.74 -7.83 17.13
N TRP A 130 7.00 -8.41 16.17
CA TRP A 130 5.65 -8.92 16.40
C TRP A 130 5.67 -10.37 16.89
N GLU A 131 5.94 -10.54 18.19
CA GLU A 131 6.14 -11.86 18.82
C GLU A 131 4.86 -12.72 18.93
N SER A 132 3.66 -12.12 18.97
CA SER A 132 2.40 -12.86 19.07
C SER A 132 1.29 -12.28 18.21
N HIS A 133 0.82 -13.08 17.25
CA HIS A 133 -0.34 -12.75 16.44
C HIS A 133 -1.61 -12.82 17.30
N PRO A 134 -2.62 -11.96 17.06
CA PRO A 134 -3.92 -12.07 17.71
C PRO A 134 -4.45 -13.51 17.57
N ASP A 135 -5.11 -14.01 18.62
CA ASP A 135 -5.60 -15.40 18.68
C ASP A 135 -6.44 -15.80 17.45
N VAL A 136 -7.14 -14.82 16.85
CA VAL A 136 -7.95 -15.05 15.65
C VAL A 136 -7.11 -15.40 14.42
N ILE A 137 -5.91 -14.84 14.28
CA ILE A 137 -5.01 -15.13 13.16
C ILE A 137 -4.23 -16.42 13.41
N ARG A 138 -3.87 -16.67 14.68
CA ARG A 138 -3.18 -17.90 15.09
C ARG A 138 -3.92 -19.16 14.66
N LYS A 139 -5.26 -19.13 14.61
CA LYS A 139 -6.10 -20.26 14.14
C LYS A 139 -5.94 -20.56 12.64
N THR A 140 -5.66 -19.54 11.83
CA THR A 140 -5.59 -19.67 10.37
C THR A 140 -4.20 -20.00 9.84
N ALA A 141 -3.16 -19.87 10.68
CA ALA A 141 -1.74 -19.96 10.29
C ALA A 141 -1.33 -19.06 9.11
N LEU A 142 -2.19 -18.10 8.72
CA LEU A 142 -1.89 -17.11 7.69
C LEU A 142 -1.00 -16.00 8.28
N ARG A 143 -0.11 -15.47 7.45
CA ARG A 143 0.74 -14.30 7.75
C ARG A 143 0.36 -13.14 6.83
N PRO A 144 -0.73 -12.41 7.12
CA PRO A 144 -1.03 -11.15 6.45
C PRO A 144 0.02 -10.09 6.80
N ASP A 145 0.30 -9.20 5.85
CA ASP A 145 1.32 -8.15 6.04
C ASP A 145 0.89 -7.09 7.06
N ILE A 146 -0.41 -6.73 7.06
CA ILE A 146 -1.02 -5.79 8.00
C ILE A 146 -2.35 -6.35 8.47
N VAL A 147 -2.59 -6.21 9.77
CA VAL A 147 -3.80 -6.63 10.47
C VAL A 147 -4.34 -5.47 11.25
N ILE A 148 -5.62 -5.19 11.06
CA ILE A 148 -6.36 -4.24 11.88
C ILE A 148 -7.48 -5.01 12.57
N HIS A 149 -7.51 -4.98 13.89
CA HIS A 149 -8.49 -5.72 14.66
C HIS A 149 -9.03 -4.92 15.85
N SER A 150 -10.29 -5.14 16.22
CA SER A 150 -10.92 -4.63 17.44
C SER A 150 -11.28 -5.81 18.35
N ALA A 151 -10.86 -5.75 19.62
CA ALA A 151 -11.17 -6.80 20.58
C ALA A 151 -12.64 -6.72 21.02
N SER A 152 -13.20 -5.51 21.12
CA SER A 152 -14.58 -5.28 21.56
C SER A 152 -15.64 -5.71 20.53
N THR A 153 -15.39 -5.49 19.24
CA THR A 153 -16.35 -5.82 18.17
C THR A 153 -16.00 -7.09 17.40
N GLN A 154 -14.84 -7.70 17.67
CA GLN A 154 -14.29 -8.84 16.94
C GLN A 154 -14.17 -8.63 15.42
N GLN A 155 -14.14 -7.36 14.97
CA GLN A 155 -13.94 -7.03 13.56
C GLN A 155 -12.46 -7.11 13.20
N ILE A 156 -12.15 -7.72 12.06
CA ILE A 156 -10.79 -7.94 11.58
C ILE A 156 -10.73 -7.61 10.09
N THR A 157 -9.73 -6.82 9.70
CA THR A 157 -9.39 -6.53 8.32
C THR A 157 -7.94 -6.91 8.08
N ASN A 158 -7.71 -7.74 7.05
CA ASN A 158 -6.37 -8.17 6.67
C ASN A 158 -6.02 -7.53 5.33
N TYR A 159 -4.80 -6.99 5.23
CA TYR A 159 -4.23 -6.58 3.95
C TYR A 159 -3.13 -7.57 3.57
N HIS A 160 -3.29 -8.16 2.39
CA HIS A 160 -2.24 -8.94 1.75
C HIS A 160 -1.63 -8.06 0.67
N GLY A 161 -0.34 -7.74 0.79
CA GLY A 161 0.45 -7.20 -0.30
C GLY A 161 0.47 -8.24 -1.41
N GLY A 162 -0.31 -7.99 -2.47
CA GLY A 162 -0.51 -8.95 -3.55
C GLY A 162 0.82 -9.31 -4.23
N THR A 163 1.31 -10.51 -3.94
CA THR A 163 2.19 -11.28 -4.83
C THR A 163 1.45 -12.57 -5.22
N ASN A 164 0.40 -12.40 -6.03
CA ASN A 164 -0.07 -13.51 -6.87
C ASN A 164 0.95 -13.67 -8.01
N CYS A 165 2.06 -14.33 -7.70
CA CYS A 165 2.99 -14.82 -8.70
C CYS A 165 2.64 -16.30 -8.94
N ASN A 166 1.91 -16.56 -10.03
CA ASN A 166 1.92 -17.87 -10.69
C ASN A 166 3.11 -17.92 -11.65
#